data_AF-Q8IFJ9-F1
#
_entry.id   AF-Q8IFJ9-F1
#
_cell.length_a   1.000
_cell.length_b   1.000
_cell.length_c   1.000
_cell.angle_alpha   90.00
_cell.angle_beta   90.00
_cell.angle_gamma   90.00
#
_symmetry.space_group_name_H-M   'P 1'
#
loop_
_entity.id
_entity.type
_entity.pdbx_description
1 polymer ?
#
loop_
_entity_poly.entity_id
_entity_poly.type
_entity_poly.pdbx_seq_one_letter_code
_entity_poly.pdbx_strand_id
1 'polypeptide(L)'
;WGNVWSAQFTGRRIAIAQAVFKDLFANVPDAVGLFGAVKGDEVNSNEFKAHCIRVVNGLDSSIGLLSDPATLNEQLSHLATQHKARSGVTKGGFSAIAQSFLRVMPQVASCFNPDAW
;
A
#
# COMPACT_ATOMS: atom_id res chain seq x y z
N TRP A 1 4.34 14.31 -5.23
CA TRP A 1 4.01 12.97 -5.77
C TRP A 1 5.05 12.48 -6.78
N GLY A 2 5.26 13.17 -7.91
CA GLY A 2 6.17 12.74 -8.99
C GLY A 2 7.61 12.40 -8.57
N ASN A 3 8.15 13.04 -7.52
CA ASN A 3 9.52 12.75 -7.03
C ASN A 3 9.64 11.44 -6.23
N VAL A 4 8.55 10.95 -5.61
CA VAL A 4 8.52 9.66 -4.89
C VAL A 4 8.20 8.52 -5.86
N TRP A 5 7.40 8.81 -6.89
CA TRP A 5 6.82 7.83 -7.80
C TRP A 5 7.25 8.01 -9.26
N SER A 6 8.43 8.53 -9.57
CA SER A 6 8.91 8.43 -10.97
C SER A 6 9.35 6.99 -11.28
N ALA A 7 9.20 6.55 -12.53
CA ALA A 7 9.56 5.20 -12.98
C ALA A 7 11.05 4.86 -12.78
N GLN A 8 11.90 5.87 -12.59
CA GLN A 8 13.33 5.74 -12.31
C GLN A 8 13.61 5.23 -10.88
N PHE A 9 12.60 5.17 -10.00
CA PHE A 9 12.76 4.86 -8.57
C PHE A 9 12.02 3.60 -8.10
N THR A 10 11.85 2.57 -8.95
CA THR A 10 11.18 1.30 -8.58
C THR A 10 11.73 0.69 -7.28
N GLY A 11 13.04 0.76 -7.03
CA GLY A 11 13.63 0.30 -5.77
C GLY A 11 13.13 1.07 -4.53
N ARG A 12 12.92 2.39 -4.65
CA ARG A 12 12.37 3.23 -3.57
C ARG A 12 10.91 2.90 -3.31
N ARG A 13 10.12 2.67 -4.37
CA ARG A 13 8.72 2.25 -4.26
C ARG A 13 8.56 0.96 -3.45
N ILE A 14 9.40 -0.04 -3.75
CA ILE A 14 9.44 -1.31 -3.03
C ILE A 14 9.83 -1.09 -1.56
N ALA A 15 10.88 -0.30 -1.30
CA ALA A 15 11.35 -0.05 0.06
C ALA A 15 10.27 0.63 0.93
N ILE A 16 9.53 1.61 0.39
CA ILE A 16 8.42 2.28 1.08
C ILE A 16 7.32 1.27 1.41
N ALA A 17 6.88 0.48 0.42
CA ALA A 17 5.84 -0.52 0.63
C ALA A 17 6.24 -1.57 1.66
N GLN A 18 7.48 -2.07 1.60
CA GLN A 18 8.01 -2.99 2.61
C GLN A 18 8.05 -2.35 4.00
N ALA A 19 8.41 -1.06 4.11
CA ALA A 19 8.39 -0.35 5.39
C ALA A 19 6.96 -0.23 5.95
N VAL A 20 5.97 0.09 5.11
CA VAL A 20 4.55 0.13 5.49
C VAL A 20 4.08 -1.23 5.98
N PHE A 21 4.40 -2.32 5.26
CA PHE A 21 3.98 -3.66 5.68
C PHE A 21 4.70 -4.14 6.94
N LYS A 22 5.99 -3.82 7.13
CA LYS A 22 6.72 -4.10 8.37
C LYS A 22 6.06 -3.40 9.56
N ASP A 23 5.71 -2.13 9.39
CA ASP A 23 5.01 -1.37 10.43
C ASP A 23 3.61 -1.92 10.70
N LEU A 24 2.84 -2.27 9.65
CA LEU A 24 1.54 -2.93 9.78
C LEU A 24 1.65 -4.25 10.56
N PHE A 25 2.59 -5.12 10.20
CA PHE A 25 2.75 -6.43 10.84
C PHE A 25 3.26 -6.33 12.28
N ALA A 26 4.04 -5.29 12.62
CA ALA A 26 4.42 -5.03 14.00
C ALA A 26 3.23 -4.58 14.86
N ASN A 27 2.31 -3.78 14.30
CA ASN A 27 1.14 -3.27 15.02
C ASN A 27 -0.07 -4.20 14.97
N VAL A 28 -0.16 -5.08 13.97
CA VAL A 28 -1.23 -6.05 13.76
C VAL A 28 -0.60 -7.39 13.34
N PRO A 29 -0.01 -8.16 14.29
CA PRO A 29 0.69 -9.41 13.97
C PRO A 29 -0.16 -10.44 13.21
N ASP A 30 -1.45 -10.52 13.54
CA ASP A 30 -2.41 -11.42 12.88
C ASP A 30 -2.56 -11.14 11.38
N ALA A 31 -2.24 -9.91 10.93
CA ALA A 31 -2.32 -9.55 9.52
C ALA A 31 -1.32 -10.35 8.67
N VAL A 32 -0.18 -10.79 9.22
CA VAL A 32 0.83 -11.58 8.49
C VAL A 32 0.20 -12.83 7.86
N GLY A 33 -0.72 -13.49 8.56
CA GLY A 33 -1.40 -14.70 8.09
C GLY A 33 -2.21 -14.48 6.80
N LEU A 34 -2.67 -13.26 6.54
CA LEU A 34 -3.41 -12.91 5.31
C LEU A 34 -2.52 -12.91 4.07
N PHE A 35 -1.19 -12.83 4.26
CA PHE A 35 -0.21 -12.70 3.18
C PHE A 35 0.61 -13.98 2.95
N GLY A 36 0.15 -15.14 3.43
CA GLY A 36 0.84 -16.42 3.23
C GLY A 36 1.11 -16.76 1.75
N ALA A 37 0.15 -16.48 0.85
CA ALA A 37 0.30 -16.72 -0.58
C ALA A 37 1.38 -15.87 -1.28
N VAL A 38 1.87 -14.82 -0.60
CA VAL A 38 2.90 -13.91 -1.10
C VAL A 38 4.13 -13.87 -0.18
N LYS A 39 4.27 -14.83 0.75
CA LYS A 39 5.36 -14.90 1.74
C LYS A 39 5.50 -13.64 2.59
N GLY A 40 4.40 -13.20 3.22
CA GLY A 40 4.37 -11.99 4.05
C GLY A 40 5.23 -12.04 5.31
N ASP A 41 5.55 -13.23 5.81
CA ASP A 41 6.52 -13.50 6.85
C ASP A 41 7.97 -13.24 6.38
N GLU A 42 8.23 -13.40 5.08
CA GLU A 42 9.51 -13.08 4.44
C GLU A 42 9.40 -11.81 3.59
N VAL A 43 9.29 -10.65 4.24
CA VAL A 43 9.11 -9.35 3.55
C VAL A 43 10.18 -9.00 2.51
N ASN A 44 11.34 -9.65 2.52
CA ASN A 44 12.43 -9.47 1.56
C ASN A 44 12.41 -10.47 0.39
N SER A 45 11.50 -11.44 0.38
CA SER A 45 11.32 -12.42 -0.69
C SER A 45 10.91 -11.74 -2.01
N ASN A 46 11.16 -12.42 -3.13
CA ASN A 46 10.79 -11.89 -4.45
C ASN A 46 9.27 -11.83 -4.62
N GLU A 47 8.56 -12.78 -4.03
CA GLU A 47 7.10 -12.88 -4.02
C GLU A 47 6.47 -11.70 -3.29
N PHE A 48 6.99 -11.36 -2.10
CA PHE A 48 6.48 -10.23 -1.33
C PHE A 48 6.86 -8.90 -1.96
N LYS A 49 8.06 -8.77 -2.54
CA LYS A 49 8.45 -7.59 -3.33
C LYS A 49 7.51 -7.39 -4.53
N ALA A 50 7.19 -8.47 -5.26
CA ALA A 50 6.22 -8.40 -6.35
C ALA A 50 4.82 -7.98 -5.86
N HIS A 51 4.41 -8.43 -4.68
CA HIS A 51 3.17 -7.96 -4.05
C HIS A 51 3.22 -6.46 -3.70
N CYS A 52 4.31 -6.00 -3.09
CA CYS A 52 4.55 -4.59 -2.77
C CYS A 52 4.42 -3.69 -4.02
N ILE A 53 4.98 -4.13 -5.16
CA ILE A 53 4.84 -3.42 -6.44
C ILE A 53 3.37 -3.32 -6.85
N ARG A 54 2.58 -4.40 -6.75
CA ARG A 54 1.14 -4.37 -7.08
C ARG A 54 0.37 -3.39 -6.19
N VAL A 55 0.65 -3.37 -4.89
CA VAL A 55 -0.01 -2.46 -3.93
C VAL A 55 0.31 -1.00 -4.25
N VAL A 56 1.60 -0.71 -4.47
CA VAL A 56 2.05 0.63 -4.87
C VAL A 56 1.39 1.10 -6.16
N ASN A 57 1.35 0.23 -7.18
CA ASN A 57 0.76 0.61 -8.46
C ASN A 57 -0.74 0.87 -8.31
N GLY A 58 -1.44 0.10 -7.47
CA GLY A 58 -2.84 0.37 -7.14
C GLY A 58 -3.03 1.74 -6.50
N LEU A 59 -2.19 2.10 -5.52
CA LEU A 59 -2.22 3.40 -4.86
C LEU A 59 -1.87 4.56 -5.81
N ASP A 60 -0.85 4.39 -6.65
CA ASP A 60 -0.43 5.37 -7.67
C ASP A 60 -1.53 5.61 -8.70
N SER A 61 -2.17 4.55 -9.20
CA SER A 61 -3.35 4.68 -10.06
C SER A 61 -4.47 5.44 -9.37
N SER A 62 -4.81 5.09 -8.12
CA SER A 62 -5.88 5.78 -7.39
C SER A 62 -5.58 7.26 -7.17
N ILE A 63 -4.34 7.61 -6.81
CA ILE A 63 -3.94 9.01 -6.62
C ILE A 63 -3.91 9.78 -7.93
N GLY A 64 -3.41 9.16 -9.02
CA GLY A 64 -3.43 9.75 -10.35
C GLY A 64 -4.85 10.04 -10.88
N LEU A 65 -5.84 9.27 -10.43
CA LEU A 65 -7.25 9.42 -10.81
C LEU A 65 -8.05 10.36 -9.90
N LEU A 66 -7.45 10.97 -8.87
CA LEU A 66 -8.18 11.92 -7.99
C LEU A 66 -8.78 13.11 -8.73
N SER A 67 -8.23 13.48 -9.90
CA SER A 67 -8.76 14.54 -10.76
C SER A 67 -9.87 14.08 -11.71
N ASP A 68 -10.16 12.78 -11.79
CA ASP A 68 -11.23 12.18 -12.59
C ASP A 68 -12.06 11.21 -11.73
N PRO A 69 -13.01 11.72 -10.93
CA PRO A 69 -13.77 10.92 -9.98
C PRO A 69 -14.60 9.79 -10.62
N ALA A 70 -15.05 9.95 -11.86
CA ALA A 70 -15.81 8.91 -12.55
C ALA A 70 -14.94 7.68 -12.79
N THR A 71 -13.76 7.86 -13.35
CA THR A 71 -12.79 6.77 -13.55
C THR A 71 -12.25 6.22 -12.22
N LEU A 72 -12.05 7.09 -11.22
CA LEU A 72 -11.63 6.65 -9.89
C LEU A 72 -12.65 5.70 -9.25
N ASN A 73 -13.95 5.98 -9.37
CA ASN A 73 -14.98 5.12 -8.80
C ASN A 73 -14.96 3.71 -9.39
N GLU A 74 -14.78 3.58 -10.70
CA GLU A 74 -14.64 2.27 -11.36
C GLU A 74 -13.36 1.54 -10.90
N GLN A 75 -12.24 2.25 -10.81
CA GLN A 75 -10.99 1.68 -10.31
C GLN A 75 -11.10 1.22 -8.85
N LEU A 76 -11.72 2.01 -7.98
CA LEU A 76 -11.95 1.65 -6.58
C LEU A 76 -12.95 0.49 -6.44
N SER A 77 -13.97 0.42 -7.30
CA SER A 77 -14.89 -0.73 -7.37
C SER A 77 -14.13 -2.01 -7.72
N HIS A 78 -13.26 -1.97 -8.73
CA HIS A 78 -12.40 -3.09 -9.09
C HIS A 78 -11.51 -3.53 -7.92
N LEU A 79 -10.76 -2.60 -7.29
CA LEU A 79 -9.94 -2.90 -6.12
C LEU A 79 -10.76 -3.46 -4.95
N ALA A 80 -11.98 -2.95 -4.74
CA ALA A 80 -12.87 -3.45 -3.70
C ALA A 80 -13.27 -4.91 -3.95
N THR A 81 -13.56 -5.31 -5.19
CA THR A 81 -13.84 -6.73 -5.52
C THR A 81 -12.65 -7.64 -5.21
N GLN A 82 -11.43 -7.20 -5.52
CA GLN A 82 -10.21 -7.96 -5.24
C GLN A 82 -10.01 -8.22 -3.74
N HIS A 83 -10.29 -7.21 -2.89
CA HIS A 83 -10.11 -7.32 -1.44
C HIS A 83 -11.28 -8.06 -0.77
N LYS A 84 -12.52 -7.89 -1.24
CA LYS A 84 -13.70 -8.62 -0.72
C LYS A 84 -13.57 -10.14 -0.90
N ALA A 85 -12.86 -10.60 -1.93
CA ALA A 85 -12.62 -12.02 -2.17
C ALA A 85 -11.64 -12.67 -1.16
N ARG A 86 -11.08 -11.92 -0.22
CA ARG A 86 -10.08 -12.39 0.75
C ARG A 86 -10.65 -12.40 2.16
N SER A 87 -10.83 -13.60 2.72
CA SER A 87 -11.23 -13.75 4.13
C SER A 87 -10.21 -13.08 5.06
N GLY A 88 -10.69 -12.41 6.11
CA GLY A 88 -9.86 -11.69 7.08
C GLY A 88 -9.47 -10.26 6.68
N VAL A 89 -9.71 -9.84 5.43
CA VAL A 89 -9.54 -8.43 5.04
C VAL A 89 -10.75 -7.63 5.51
N THR A 90 -10.53 -6.75 6.49
CA THR A 90 -11.58 -5.95 7.13
C THR A 90 -11.31 -4.46 7.02
N LYS A 91 -12.33 -3.64 7.27
CA LYS A 91 -12.17 -2.18 7.39
C LYS A 91 -11.13 -1.80 8.46
N GLY A 92 -11.05 -2.54 9.56
CA GLY A 92 -10.05 -2.33 10.60
C GLY A 92 -8.61 -2.50 10.07
N GLY A 93 -8.38 -3.47 9.19
CA GLY A 93 -7.10 -3.64 8.50
C GLY A 93 -6.74 -2.44 7.61
N PHE A 94 -7.71 -1.87 6.89
CA PHE A 94 -7.52 -0.63 6.13
C PHE A 94 -7.18 0.56 7.03
N SER A 95 -7.81 0.69 8.19
CA SER A 95 -7.44 1.73 9.17
C SER A 95 -6.02 1.55 9.70
N ALA A 96 -5.60 0.31 9.98
CA ALA A 96 -4.26 0.02 10.48
C ALA A 96 -3.17 0.32 9.44
N ILE A 97 -3.38 -0.05 8.17
CA ILE A 97 -2.41 0.26 7.12
C ILE A 97 -2.38 1.78 6.81
N ALA A 98 -3.50 2.49 6.93
CA ALA A 98 -3.52 3.95 6.82
C ALA A 98 -2.62 4.62 7.86
N GLN A 99 -2.68 4.16 9.12
CA GLN A 99 -1.77 4.63 10.18
C GLN A 99 -0.31 4.28 9.89
N SER A 100 -0.06 3.13 9.25
CA SER A 100 1.28 2.73 8.83
C SER A 100 1.83 3.66 7.75
N PHE A 101 1.02 4.06 6.77
CA PHE A 101 1.39 5.09 5.79
C PHE A 101 1.70 6.43 6.46
N LEU A 102 0.87 6.89 7.42
CA LEU A 102 1.12 8.14 8.15
C LEU A 102 2.44 8.12 8.95
N ARG A 103 2.89 6.96 9.42
CA ARG A 103 4.21 6.81 10.07
C ARG A 103 5.37 6.78 9.08
N VAL A 104 5.18 6.17 7.90
CA VAL A 104 6.27 5.95 6.93
C VAL A 104 6.47 7.14 6.00
N MET A 105 5.40 7.74 5.48
CA MET A 105 5.47 8.78 4.46
C MET A 105 6.27 10.03 4.88
N PRO A 106 6.18 10.56 6.12
CA PRO A 106 7.00 11.69 6.56
C PRO A 106 8.51 11.43 6.50
N GLN A 107 8.95 10.17 6.56
CA GLN A 107 10.36 9.80 6.55
C GLN A 107 10.96 9.80 5.13
N VAL A 108 10.11 9.75 4.09
CA VAL A 108 10.54 9.56 2.70
C VAL A 108 10.04 10.64 1.74
N ALA A 109 9.01 11.39 2.12
CA ALA A 109 8.46 12.49 1.34
C ALA A 109 8.84 13.83 1.98
N SER A 110 9.61 14.65 1.25
CA SER A 110 9.84 16.04 1.64
C SER A 110 8.53 16.82 1.65
N CYS A 111 8.32 17.65 2.68
CA CYS A 111 7.13 18.48 2.85
C CYS A 111 5.81 17.67 2.87
N PHE A 112 5.82 16.49 3.50
CA PHE A 112 4.62 15.69 3.68
C PHE A 112 3.56 16.43 4.51
N ASN A 113 2.33 16.51 3.98
CA ASN A 113 1.17 17.05 4.69
C ASN A 113 0.28 15.89 5.14
N PRO A 114 0.25 15.53 6.44
CA PRO A 114 -0.52 14.40 6.94
C PRO A 114 -2.04 14.63 6.94
N ASP A 115 -2.51 15.88 6.94
CA ASP A 115 -3.94 16.19 6.95
C ASP A 115 -4.55 16.09 5.55
N ALA A 116 -3.75 16.40 4.52
CA ALA A 116 -4.17 16.28 3.13
C ALA A 116 -4.01 14.86 2.56
N TRP A 117 -3.19 14.03 3.22
CA TRP A 117 -2.91 12.66 2.85
C TRP A 117 -3.98 11.71 3.39
#